data_AF-A0A843HNS5-F1
#
_entry.id   AF-A0A843HNS5-F1
#
_cell.length_a   1.000
_cell.length_b   1.000
_cell.length_c   1.000
_cell.angle_alpha   90.00
_cell.angle_beta   90.00
_cell.angle_gamma   90.00
#
_symmetry.space_group_name_H-M   'P 1'
#
loop_
_entity.id
_entity.type
_entity.pdbx_description
1 polymer ?
#
loop_
_entity_poly.entity_id
_entity_poly.type
_entity_poly.pdbx_seq_one_letter_code
_entity_poly.pdbx_strand_id
1 'polypeptide(L)'
;MKREKLITRTIISTKVNAKFFNLADEVVFNSEVTFTGKLDEKDAKKACMETIENNPSCGYTFIKINNLETIEKLYGVTESEFMAIAKELPPRKNNETQEDE
;
A
#
# COMPACT_ATOMS: atom_id res chain seq x y z
N MET A 1 -29.46 6.45 -19.11
CA MET A 1 -27.99 6.21 -19.10
C MET A 1 -27.73 4.85 -18.49
N LYS A 2 -26.99 3.97 -19.17
CA LYS A 2 -26.60 2.66 -18.62
C LYS A 2 -25.57 2.91 -17.52
N ARG A 3 -25.78 2.38 -16.30
CA ARG A 3 -24.75 2.46 -15.25
C ARG A 3 -23.50 1.80 -15.78
N GLU A 4 -22.41 2.54 -15.78
CA GLU A 4 -21.10 2.02 -16.15
C GLU A 4 -20.72 0.92 -15.15
N LYS A 5 -20.21 -0.20 -15.67
CA LYS A 5 -19.76 -1.31 -14.83
C LYS A 5 -18.38 -0.95 -14.29
N LEU A 6 -18.22 -1.04 -12.97
CA LEU A 6 -16.94 -0.83 -12.31
C LEU A 6 -16.35 -2.16 -11.90
N ILE A 7 -15.03 -2.30 -12.08
CA ILE A 7 -14.25 -3.33 -11.43
C ILE A 7 -13.91 -2.81 -10.03
N THR A 8 -14.39 -3.50 -9.00
CA THR A 8 -14.22 -3.06 -7.61
C THR A 8 -13.33 -4.01 -6.82
N ARG A 9 -12.49 -3.46 -5.94
CA ARG A 9 -11.68 -4.23 -4.99
C ARG A 9 -11.62 -3.53 -3.65
N THR A 10 -11.87 -4.27 -2.59
CA THR A 10 -11.58 -3.81 -1.23
C THR A 10 -10.10 -3.95 -0.94
N ILE A 11 -9.46 -2.87 -0.50
CA ILE A 11 -8.04 -2.84 -0.12
C ILE A 11 -7.96 -2.52 1.36
N ILE A 12 -7.26 -3.40 2.09
CA ILE A 12 -6.82 -3.15 3.46
C ILE A 12 -5.48 -2.41 3.39
N SER A 13 -5.35 -1.36 4.17
CA SER A 13 -4.16 -0.53 4.26
C SER A 13 -3.90 -0.15 5.70
N THR A 14 -2.65 0.16 6.03
CA THR A 14 -2.24 0.67 7.34
C THR A 14 -1.82 2.11 7.20
N LYS A 15 -2.57 3.00 7.84
CA LYS A 15 -2.26 4.43 7.94
C LYS A 15 -1.43 4.65 9.20
N VAL A 16 -0.28 5.29 9.01
CA VAL A 16 0.71 5.53 10.06
C VAL A 16 0.91 7.03 10.18
N ASN A 17 0.66 7.58 11.37
CA ASN A 17 1.16 8.90 11.73
C ASN A 17 2.51 8.72 12.40
N ALA A 18 3.59 9.12 11.73
CA ALA A 18 4.94 8.98 12.23
C ALA A 18 5.61 10.34 12.39
N LYS A 19 6.55 10.38 13.33
CA LYS A 19 7.39 11.54 13.62
C LYS A 19 8.74 11.36 12.94
N PHE A 20 9.17 12.38 12.24
CA PHE A 20 10.42 12.42 11.49
C PHE A 20 11.24 13.64 11.90
N PHE A 21 12.55 13.55 11.71
CA PHE A 21 13.49 14.66 11.84
C PHE A 21 13.95 15.08 10.45
N ASN A 22 13.82 16.36 10.12
CA ASN A 22 14.38 16.94 8.91
C ASN A 22 15.83 17.35 9.14
N LEU A 23 16.76 16.75 8.39
CA LEU A 23 18.19 16.98 8.53
C LEU A 23 18.62 18.35 8.00
N ALA A 24 17.91 18.93 7.03
CA ALA A 24 18.25 20.21 6.42
C ALA A 24 17.78 21.39 7.29
N ASP A 25 16.56 21.30 7.81
CA ASP A 25 15.95 22.37 8.59
C ASP A 25 16.16 22.20 10.11
N GLU A 26 16.68 21.05 10.55
CA GLU A 26 16.83 20.65 11.95
C GLU A 26 15.51 20.66 12.76
N VAL A 27 14.38 20.38 12.08
CA VAL A 27 13.04 20.41 12.68
C VAL A 27 12.42 19.01 12.76
N VAL A 28 11.70 18.76 13.85
CA VAL A 28 10.84 17.60 14.02
C VAL A 28 9.45 17.86 13.48
N PHE A 29 8.92 16.96 12.66
CA PHE A 29 7.58 17.06 12.11
C PHE A 29 6.85 15.71 12.17
N ASN A 30 5.51 15.75 12.08
CA ASN A 30 4.70 14.55 11.93
C ASN A 30 4.24 14.45 10.47
N SER A 31 4.25 13.24 9.92
CA SER A 31 3.72 12.97 8.59
C SER A 31 2.86 11.71 8.60
N GLU A 32 1.90 11.69 7.69
CA GLU A 32 1.02 10.57 7.48
C GLU A 32 1.47 9.77 6.27
N VAL A 33 1.64 8.46 6.46
CA VAL A 33 2.04 7.53 5.41
C VAL A 33 1.06 6.37 5.39
N THR A 34 0.68 5.92 4.19
CA THR A 34 -0.23 4.78 4.02
C THR A 34 0.50 3.65 3.33
N PHE A 35 0.50 2.48 3.96
CA PHE A 35 1.07 1.25 3.42
C PHE A 35 -0.05 0.28 3.05
N THR A 36 0.12 -0.49 1.98
CA THR A 36 -0.82 -1.55 1.61
C THR A 36 -0.72 -2.73 2.57
N GLY A 37 -1.85 -3.34 2.91
CA GLY A 37 -1.93 -4.46 3.84
C GLY A 37 -2.13 -4.03 5.29
N LYS A 38 -2.28 -5.02 6.17
CA LYS A 38 -2.38 -4.84 7.61
C LYS A 38 -1.00 -5.05 8.23
N LEU A 39 -0.46 -4.01 8.85
CA LEU A 39 0.84 -4.04 9.52
C LEU A 39 0.65 -3.87 11.02
N ASP A 40 1.46 -4.57 11.81
CA ASP A 40 1.64 -4.25 13.21
C ASP A 40 2.63 -3.08 13.37
N GLU A 41 2.87 -2.63 14.61
CA GLU A 41 3.77 -1.49 14.86
C GLU A 41 5.22 -1.77 14.44
N LYS A 42 5.69 -3.03 14.58
CA LYS A 42 7.05 -3.42 14.23
C LYS A 42 7.25 -3.37 12.71
N ASP A 43 6.32 -3.94 11.97
CA ASP A 43 6.34 -3.96 10.52
C ASP A 43 6.12 -2.56 9.93
N ALA A 44 5.24 -1.75 10.53
CA ALA A 44 5.04 -0.36 10.15
C ALA A 44 6.29 0.51 10.36
N LYS A 45 7.03 0.29 11.46
CA LYS A 45 8.30 0.97 11.72
C LYS A 45 9.33 0.61 10.65
N LYS A 46 9.45 -0.68 10.31
CA LYS A 46 10.35 -1.15 9.26
C LYS A 46 9.99 -0.53 7.91
N ALA A 47 8.71 -0.50 7.54
CA ALA A 47 8.24 0.12 6.30
C ALA A 47 8.55 1.62 6.22
N CYS A 48 8.42 2.36 7.35
CA CYS A 48 8.80 3.76 7.41
C CYS A 48 10.31 3.98 7.19
N MET A 49 11.15 3.12 7.78
CA MET A 49 12.61 3.18 7.59
C MET A 49 13.01 2.85 6.16
N GLU A 50 12.46 1.77 5.59
CA GLU A 50 12.72 1.36 4.20
C GLU A 50 12.29 2.43 3.19
N THR A 51 11.21 3.17 3.46
CA THR A 51 10.77 4.28 2.60
C THR A 51 11.81 5.41 2.54
N ILE A 52 12.48 5.67 3.67
CA ILE A 52 13.57 6.66 3.76
C ILE A 52 14.82 6.13 3.07
N GLU A 53 15.20 4.87 3.34
CA GLU A 53 16.40 4.25 2.76
C GLU A 53 16.32 4.14 1.24
N ASN A 54 15.14 3.79 0.71
CA ASN A 54 14.90 3.72 -0.74
C ASN A 54 14.77 5.11 -1.39
N ASN A 55 14.71 6.18 -0.60
CA ASN A 55 14.75 7.55 -1.10
C ASN A 55 15.75 8.41 -0.29
N PRO A 56 17.07 8.20 -0.50
CA PRO A 56 18.12 8.90 0.24
C PRO A 56 18.04 10.43 0.10
N SER A 57 17.42 10.92 -0.97
CA SER A 57 17.23 12.34 -1.22
C SER A 57 16.16 13.00 -0.33
N CYS A 58 15.41 12.23 0.46
CA CYS A 58 14.37 12.79 1.31
C CYS A 58 14.90 13.62 2.49
N GLY A 59 16.15 13.42 2.91
CA GLY A 59 16.76 14.22 3.98
C GLY A 59 16.08 14.06 5.35
N TYR A 60 15.37 12.95 5.58
CA TYR A 60 14.60 12.72 6.79
C TYR A 60 15.12 11.52 7.58
N THR A 61 14.96 11.55 8.90
CA THR A 61 15.20 10.39 9.78
C THR A 61 13.93 10.04 10.54
N PHE A 62 13.58 8.76 10.58
CA PHE A 62 12.45 8.28 11.36
C PHE A 62 12.75 8.34 12.86
N ILE A 63 11.82 8.86 13.66
CA ILE A 63 11.92 8.89 15.13
C ILE A 63 11.03 7.81 15.74
N LYS A 64 9.71 7.92 15.55
CA LYS A 64 8.72 7.01 16.14
C LYS A 64 7.38 7.07 15.43
N ILE A 65 6.54 6.06 15.67
CA ILE A 65 5.13 6.09 15.31
C ILE A 65 4.35 6.77 16.45
N ASN A 66 3.44 7.68 16.12
CA ASN A 66 2.51 8.29 17.06
C ASN A 66 1.15 7.59 17.04
N ASN A 67 0.68 7.17 15.86
CA ASN A 67 -0.59 6.47 15.69
C ASN A 67 -0.51 5.47 14.54
N LEU A 68 -1.24 4.36 14.67
CA LEU A 68 -1.36 3.33 13.65
C LEU A 68 -2.83 2.92 13.55
N GLU A 69 -3.35 2.91 12.33
CA GLU A 69 -4.75 2.61 12.04
C GLU A 69 -4.85 1.65 10.85
N THR A 70 -5.62 0.58 10.98
CA THR A 70 -5.99 -0.28 9.85
C THR A 70 -7.23 0.28 9.19
N ILE A 71 -7.16 0.51 7.88
CA ILE A 71 -8.25 1.06 7.06
C ILE A 71 -8.63 0.06 5.98
N GLU A 72 -9.92 -0.19 5.86
CA GLU A 72 -10.51 -0.98 4.79
C GLU A 72 -11.37 -0.07 3.90
N LYS A 73 -11.04 0.01 2.61
CA LYS A 73 -11.75 0.87 1.65
C LYS A 73 -12.07 0.11 0.36
N LEU A 74 -13.27 0.33 -0.19
CA LEU A 74 -13.68 -0.16 -1.49
C LEU A 74 -13.24 0.82 -2.58
N TYR A 75 -12.42 0.34 -3.51
CA TYR A 75 -11.99 1.08 -4.68
C TYR A 75 -12.72 0.54 -5.92
N GLY A 76 -13.01 1.42 -6.88
CA GLY A 76 -13.63 1.07 -8.15
C GLY A 76 -12.94 1.79 -9.30
N VAL A 77 -12.76 1.10 -10.42
CA VAL A 77 -12.22 1.66 -11.66
C VAL A 77 -13.09 1.19 -12.83
N THR A 78 -13.10 1.92 -13.94
CA THR A 78 -13.79 1.46 -15.15
C THR A 78 -13.05 0.28 -15.80
N GLU A 79 -13.75 -0.56 -16.57
CA GLU A 79 -13.09 -1.65 -17.32
C GLU A 79 -12.00 -1.12 -18.27
N SER A 80 -12.22 0.06 -18.88
CA SER A 80 -11.25 0.70 -19.77
C SER A 80 -9.98 1.12 -19.03
N GLU A 81 -10.10 1.77 -17.88
CA GLU A 81 -8.94 2.16 -17.07
C GLU A 81 -8.20 0.93 -16.54
N PHE A 82 -8.94 -0.10 -16.11
CA PHE A 82 -8.35 -1.35 -15.67
C PHE A 82 -7.51 -1.98 -16.77
N MET A 83 -8.04 -2.14 -17.98
CA MET A 83 -7.30 -2.73 -19.11
C MET A 83 -6.06 -1.92 -19.48
N ALA A 84 -6.09 -0.59 -19.34
CA ALA A 84 -4.97 0.27 -19.68
C ALA A 84 -3.77 0.12 -18.72
N ILE A 85 -4.01 -0.17 -17.44
CA ILE A 85 -2.96 -0.25 -16.41
C ILE A 85 -2.67 -1.67 -15.92
N ALA A 86 -3.59 -2.61 -16.16
CA ALA A 86 -3.47 -3.97 -15.68
C ALA A 86 -2.47 -4.75 -16.53
N LYS A 87 -1.68 -5.59 -15.84
CA LYS A 87 -0.88 -6.62 -16.49
C LYS A 87 -1.76 -7.84 -16.71
N GLU A 88 -1.97 -8.22 -17.97
CA GLU A 88 -2.61 -9.50 -18.30
C GLU A 88 -1.74 -10.65 -17.77
N LEU A 89 -2.38 -11.58 -17.05
CA LEU A 89 -1.73 -12.77 -16.50
C LEU A 89 -2.14 -13.98 -17.35
N PRO A 90 -1.25 -14.95 -17.56
CA PRO A 90 -1.63 -16.18 -18.26
C PRO A 90 -2.74 -16.90 -17.49
N PRO A 91 -3.56 -17.72 -18.18
CA PRO A 91 -4.50 -18.61 -17.50
C PRO A 91 -3.77 -19.40 -16.41
N ARG A 92 -4.33 -19.42 -15.19
CA ARG A 92 -3.79 -20.26 -14.13
C ARG A 92 -3.89 -21.71 -14.61
N LYS A 93 -2.82 -22.50 -14.47
CA LYS A 93 -2.90 -23.95 -14.69
C LYS A 93 -3.91 -24.50 -13.68
N ASN A 94 -5.05 -24.99 -14.15
CA ASN A 94 -5.93 -25.77 -13.31
C ASN A 94 -5.18 -27.07 -12.95
N ASN A 95 -4.86 -27.27 -11.67
CA ASN A 95 -4.47 -28.59 -11.18
C ASN A 95 -5.73 -29.45 -10.99
N GLU A 96 -6.51 -29.64 -12.04
CA GLU A 96 -7.69 -30.50 -12.05
C GLU A 96 -7.66 -31.41 -13.28
N THR A 97 -6.71 -32.34 -13.31
CA THR A 97 -6.87 -33.66 -13.92
C THR A 97 -5.85 -34.62 -13.30
N GLN A 98 -6.21 -35.21 -12.15
CA GLN A 98 -5.74 -36.53 -11.73
C GLN A 98 -6.95 -37.22 -11.08
N GLU A 99 -7.94 -37.53 -11.90
CA GLU A 99 -8.74 -38.74 -11.73
C GLU A 99 -8.18 -39.72 -12.76
N ASP A 100 -7.33 -40.65 -12.32
CA ASP A 100 -6.99 -41.87 -13.07
C ASP A 100 -6.76 -42.99 -12.04
N GLU A 101 -7.74 -43.91 -12.03
CA GLU A 101 -7.75 -45.33 -11.60
C GLU A 101 -7.47 -45.71 -10.13
#